data_AF-A0A2I0PIK4-F1
#
_entry.id   AF-A0A2I0PIK4-F1
#
_cell.length_a   1.000
_cell.length_b   1.000
_cell.length_c   1.000
_cell.angle_alpha   90.00
_cell.angle_beta   90.00
_cell.angle_gamma   90.00
#
_symmetry.space_group_name_H-M   'P 1'
#
loop_
_entity.id
_entity.type
_entity.pdbx_description
1 polymer ?
#
loop_
_entity_poly.entity_id
_entity_poly.type
_entity_poly.pdbx_seq_one_letter_code
_entity_poly.pdbx_strand_id
1 'polypeptide(L)'
;MKLPAPVFFCAALIILTMLIAGCTTNTTAPATPQATPAPAAAATSEFPATPAAVKTADIDTTITVRFNDFACLDVQEELGKAYLYPGEKFTLSAASPAVSGVNVNVLFVDENDQLGVRNIRPAWDVVQKKWVYEGIVPLVQFNDITTPVEKTFTIKTQSKYYICADDRKETGSNDVMLRVPVKLKRL
;
A
#
# COMPACT_ATOMS: atom_id res chain seq x y z
N MET A 1 -39.83 -19.52 34.11
CA MET A 1 -39.78 -19.63 35.59
C MET A 1 -38.32 -19.78 35.98
N LYS A 2 -37.76 -18.83 36.76
CA LYS A 2 -37.26 -19.02 38.16
C LYS A 2 -36.18 -20.13 38.28
N LEU A 3 -34.87 -19.79 38.34
CA LEU A 3 -34.03 -19.47 39.55
C LEU A 3 -33.35 -20.73 40.13
N PRO A 4 -32.22 -20.67 40.91
CA PRO A 4 -31.27 -19.56 41.19
C PRO A 4 -29.75 -19.94 41.08
N ALA A 5 -28.85 -18.98 41.37
CA ALA A 5 -27.45 -19.22 41.81
C ALA A 5 -27.41 -19.57 43.34
N PRO A 6 -26.26 -19.73 44.08
CA PRO A 6 -25.47 -18.54 44.52
C PRO A 6 -24.02 -18.74 45.16
N VAL A 7 -23.40 -17.60 45.58
CA VAL A 7 -22.33 -17.31 46.62
C VAL A 7 -20.97 -18.08 46.68
N PHE A 8 -19.83 -17.35 46.72
CA PHE A 8 -18.88 -17.17 47.87
C PHE A 8 -17.54 -16.53 47.40
N PHE A 9 -17.22 -15.26 47.70
CA PHE A 9 -16.65 -14.69 48.95
C PHE A 9 -15.20 -15.11 49.25
N CYS A 10 -14.24 -14.17 49.12
CA CYS A 10 -13.39 -13.67 50.22
C CYS A 10 -12.26 -12.77 49.68
N ALA A 11 -12.07 -11.61 50.31
CA ALA A 11 -10.98 -10.68 50.03
C ALA A 11 -10.16 -10.43 51.30
N ALA A 12 -8.91 -9.97 51.12
CA ALA A 12 -8.02 -9.47 52.17
C ALA A 12 -7.50 -10.55 53.16
N LEU A 13 -6.47 -10.35 54.00
CA LEU A 13 -5.67 -9.18 54.39
C LEU A 13 -4.37 -9.65 55.11
N ILE A 14 -3.44 -8.73 55.45
CA ILE A 14 -2.40 -8.82 56.52
C ILE A 14 -1.12 -9.65 56.18
N ILE A 15 0.14 -9.32 56.54
CA ILE A 15 0.97 -8.10 56.83
C ILE A 15 2.24 -8.57 57.64
N LEU A 16 3.31 -7.75 57.76
CA LEU A 16 4.44 -7.86 58.74
C LEU A 16 5.44 -9.04 58.51
N THR A 17 6.75 -9.03 58.82
CA THR A 17 7.79 -8.04 59.26
C THR A 17 9.20 -8.72 59.14
N MET A 18 10.39 -8.26 59.60
CA MET A 18 10.92 -7.09 60.37
C MET A 18 12.43 -6.92 60.04
N LEU A 19 13.00 -5.70 60.22
CA LEU A 19 14.39 -5.31 60.61
C LEU A 19 15.65 -6.13 60.18
N ILE A 20 16.84 -5.53 60.03
CA ILE A 20 17.85 -5.30 61.10
C ILE A 20 18.90 -4.25 60.65
N ALA A 21 19.56 -3.61 61.62
CA ALA A 21 20.48 -2.48 61.46
C ALA A 21 21.99 -2.84 61.46
N GLY A 22 22.82 -1.84 61.14
CA GLY A 22 24.28 -1.79 61.34
C GLY A 22 25.11 -2.30 60.16
N CYS A 23 26.38 -1.95 59.97
CA CYS A 23 27.26 -0.86 60.43
C CYS A 23 28.67 -1.16 59.84
N THR A 24 29.49 -0.13 59.66
CA THR A 24 30.98 -0.18 59.49
C THR A 24 31.61 -0.90 58.26
N THR A 25 32.25 -0.05 57.44
CA THR A 25 33.46 -0.23 56.61
C THR A 25 34.31 -1.51 56.71
N ASN A 26 34.79 -1.99 55.55
CA ASN A 26 36.23 -1.95 55.23
C ASN A 26 36.58 -2.13 53.74
N THR A 27 37.70 -1.53 53.35
CA THR A 27 38.25 -1.47 51.98
C THR A 27 39.13 -2.68 51.66
N THR A 28 38.88 -3.37 50.54
CA THR A 28 39.94 -4.09 49.79
C THR A 28 39.58 -4.19 48.30
N ALA A 29 40.42 -3.67 47.41
CA ALA A 29 40.46 -4.09 45.99
C ALA A 29 41.54 -5.17 45.83
N PRO A 30 41.37 -6.17 44.94
CA PRO A 30 42.04 -6.06 43.64
C PRO A 30 41.39 -6.84 42.46
N ALA A 31 42.09 -6.81 41.31
CA ALA A 31 41.96 -7.64 40.11
C ALA A 31 40.89 -7.26 39.06
N THR A 32 41.31 -6.44 38.09
CA THR A 32 40.66 -6.23 36.79
C THR A 32 40.58 -7.51 35.95
N PRO A 33 39.39 -7.88 35.44
CA PRO A 33 39.28 -8.85 34.35
C PRO A 33 39.85 -8.30 33.02
N GLN A 34 40.50 -9.17 32.27
CA GLN A 34 41.08 -8.90 30.96
C GLN A 34 40.00 -8.59 29.92
N ALA A 35 40.17 -7.50 29.15
CA ALA A 35 39.18 -7.06 28.17
C ALA A 35 39.12 -7.99 26.93
N THR A 36 37.91 -8.47 26.61
CA THR A 36 37.61 -9.16 25.35
C THR A 36 37.51 -8.14 24.21
N PRO A 37 38.06 -8.39 23.00
CA PRO A 37 37.89 -7.50 21.87
C PRO A 37 36.42 -7.38 21.44
N ALA A 38 35.94 -6.16 21.23
CA ALA A 38 34.60 -5.93 20.68
C ALA A 38 34.57 -6.28 19.18
N PRO A 39 33.46 -6.87 18.66
CA PRO A 39 33.30 -7.06 17.22
C PRO A 39 33.31 -5.73 16.46
N ALA A 40 34.04 -5.66 15.35
CA ALA A 40 34.05 -4.49 14.50
C ALA A 40 32.66 -4.26 13.87
N ALA A 41 32.12 -3.05 14.01
CA ALA A 41 30.88 -2.67 13.36
C ALA A 41 31.09 -2.63 11.83
N ALA A 42 30.25 -3.36 11.09
CA ALA A 42 30.24 -3.28 9.63
C ALA A 42 29.75 -1.90 9.20
N ALA A 43 30.51 -1.23 8.33
CA ALA A 43 30.13 0.07 7.79
C ALA A 43 28.88 -0.08 6.90
N THR A 44 27.78 0.56 7.30
CA THR A 44 26.56 0.61 6.48
C THR A 44 26.82 1.49 5.26
N SER A 45 26.83 0.89 4.07
CA SER A 45 26.90 1.63 2.82
C SER A 45 25.58 2.35 2.57
N GLU A 46 25.52 3.65 2.84
CA GLU A 46 24.39 4.48 2.43
C GLU A 46 24.33 4.53 0.89
N PHE A 47 23.34 3.86 0.31
CA PHE A 47 22.98 4.07 -1.09
C PHE A 47 22.48 5.52 -1.25
N PRO A 48 22.85 6.23 -2.34
CA PRO A 48 22.34 7.57 -2.58
C PRO A 48 20.81 7.50 -2.73
N ALA A 49 20.10 8.25 -1.88
CA ALA A 49 18.66 8.37 -1.95
C ALA A 49 18.26 8.96 -3.32
N THR A 50 17.38 8.26 -4.03
CA THR A 50 16.77 8.77 -5.27
C THR A 50 16.13 10.14 -4.99
N PRO A 51 16.36 11.17 -5.83
CA PRO A 51 15.71 12.46 -5.64
C PRO A 51 14.19 12.29 -5.63
N ALA A 52 13.52 12.88 -4.63
CA ALA A 52 12.07 12.91 -4.57
C ALA A 52 11.51 13.55 -5.84
N ALA A 53 10.50 12.91 -6.44
CA ALA A 53 9.95 13.33 -7.73
C ALA A 53 9.43 14.78 -7.69
N VAL A 54 9.59 15.49 -8.81
CA VAL A 54 9.08 16.86 -8.96
C VAL A 54 7.56 16.80 -8.96
N LYS A 55 6.94 17.28 -7.87
CA LYS A 55 5.49 17.36 -7.71
C LYS A 55 4.87 18.28 -8.75
N THR A 56 4.28 17.70 -9.79
CA THR A 56 3.62 18.42 -10.88
C THR A 56 2.10 18.52 -10.66
N ALA A 57 1.46 19.49 -11.30
CA ALA A 57 0.01 19.68 -11.22
C ALA A 57 -0.79 18.58 -11.98
N ASP A 58 -0.11 17.94 -12.93
CA ASP A 58 -0.56 16.80 -13.74
C ASP A 58 0.40 15.62 -13.52
N ILE A 59 -0.03 14.39 -13.80
CA ILE A 59 0.82 13.19 -13.84
C ILE A 59 1.06 12.83 -15.31
N ASP A 60 2.30 12.51 -15.69
CA ASP A 60 2.68 11.94 -16.99
C ASP A 60 3.78 10.89 -16.75
N THR A 61 3.39 9.62 -16.63
CA THR A 61 4.26 8.57 -16.10
C THR A 61 3.98 7.20 -16.73
N THR A 62 4.68 6.17 -16.28
CA THR A 62 4.52 4.78 -16.72
C THR A 62 4.37 3.86 -15.53
N ILE A 63 3.24 3.16 -15.44
CA ILE A 63 3.07 2.07 -14.48
C ILE A 63 3.79 0.85 -15.05
N THR A 64 4.75 0.32 -14.30
CA THR A 64 5.40 -0.96 -14.63
C THR A 64 4.71 -2.07 -13.85
N VAL A 65 4.19 -3.07 -14.57
CA VAL A 65 3.48 -4.22 -14.02
C VAL A 65 4.05 -5.50 -14.63
N ARG A 66 4.22 -6.55 -13.83
CA ARG A 66 4.62 -7.87 -14.36
C ARG A 66 3.42 -8.50 -15.08
N PHE A 67 3.69 -9.27 -16.13
CA PHE A 67 2.67 -10.11 -16.78
C PHE A 67 1.92 -10.97 -15.75
N ASN A 68 0.59 -11.07 -15.89
CA ASN A 68 -0.31 -11.78 -14.97
C ASN A 68 -0.23 -11.25 -13.51
N ASP A 69 0.06 -9.95 -13.35
CA ASP A 69 0.10 -9.22 -12.08
C ASP A 69 -0.63 -7.86 -12.18
N PHE A 70 -0.68 -7.10 -11.09
CA PHE A 70 -1.22 -5.74 -11.05
C PHE A 70 -0.28 -4.78 -10.30
N ALA A 71 -0.31 -3.51 -10.67
CA ALA A 71 0.42 -2.45 -9.98
C ALA A 71 -0.43 -1.19 -9.91
N CYS A 72 -0.29 -0.39 -8.85
CA CYS A 72 -1.01 0.86 -8.69
C CYS A 72 -0.08 2.01 -8.34
N LEU A 73 -0.34 3.16 -8.94
CA LEU A 73 0.27 4.46 -8.65
C LEU A 73 -0.57 5.19 -7.60
N ASP A 74 0.05 5.72 -6.56
CA ASP A 74 -0.60 6.62 -5.61
C ASP A 74 -0.68 8.03 -6.20
N VAL A 75 -1.90 8.51 -6.49
CA VAL A 75 -2.11 9.81 -7.15
C VAL A 75 -1.81 10.98 -6.21
N GLN A 76 -1.85 10.76 -4.89
CA GLN A 76 -1.64 11.80 -3.88
C GLN A 76 -0.15 12.05 -3.68
N GLU A 77 0.67 11.01 -3.70
CA GLU A 77 2.14 11.11 -3.69
C GLU A 77 2.65 11.93 -4.88
N GLU A 78 2.27 11.54 -6.10
CA GLU A 78 2.68 12.17 -7.36
C GLU A 78 2.25 13.65 -7.46
N LEU A 79 0.99 13.96 -7.13
CA LEU A 79 0.48 15.33 -7.11
C LEU A 79 0.91 16.12 -5.87
N GLY A 80 1.58 15.47 -4.89
CA GLY A 80 2.02 16.08 -3.65
C GLY A 80 0.90 16.58 -2.72
N LYS A 81 -0.31 16.02 -2.83
CA LYS A 81 -1.50 16.38 -2.03
C LYS A 81 -1.79 15.30 -0.97
N ALA A 82 -2.64 15.60 0.01
CA ALA A 82 -3.12 14.59 0.97
C ALA A 82 -4.33 13.78 0.45
N TYR A 83 -5.21 14.43 -0.32
CA TYR A 83 -6.46 13.88 -0.85
C TYR A 83 -6.83 14.57 -2.17
N LEU A 84 -7.73 13.96 -2.94
CA LEU A 84 -8.53 14.69 -3.93
C LEU A 84 -9.90 15.05 -3.34
N TYR A 85 -10.49 16.15 -3.80
CA TYR A 85 -11.71 16.72 -3.23
C TYR A 85 -12.89 16.69 -4.21
N PRO A 86 -14.14 16.57 -3.72
CA PRO A 86 -15.34 16.62 -4.54
C PRO A 86 -15.37 17.85 -5.46
N GLY A 87 -15.73 17.65 -6.72
CA GLY A 87 -15.78 18.70 -7.73
C GLY A 87 -14.48 18.94 -8.49
N GLU A 88 -13.32 18.43 -8.04
CA GLU A 88 -12.10 18.45 -8.85
C GLU A 88 -12.31 17.63 -10.14
N LYS A 89 -11.92 18.19 -11.29
CA LYS A 89 -12.06 17.59 -12.62
C LYS A 89 -10.70 17.18 -13.17
N PHE A 90 -10.68 16.01 -13.80
CA PHE A 90 -9.48 15.45 -14.42
C PHE A 90 -9.82 14.74 -15.73
N THR A 91 -8.84 14.66 -16.61
CA THR A 91 -8.79 13.71 -17.73
C THR A 91 -7.71 12.68 -17.42
N LEU A 92 -8.10 11.40 -17.33
CA LEU A 92 -7.15 10.29 -17.34
C LEU A 92 -7.01 9.79 -18.77
N SER A 93 -5.79 9.62 -19.24
CA SER A 93 -5.45 8.93 -20.47
C SER A 93 -4.49 7.78 -20.21
N ALA A 94 -4.54 6.76 -21.07
CA ALA A 94 -3.67 5.59 -21.01
C ALA A 94 -3.39 5.07 -22.42
N ALA A 95 -2.26 4.39 -22.60
CA ALA A 95 -1.87 3.75 -23.85
C ALA A 95 -1.52 2.28 -23.63
N SER A 96 -1.59 1.49 -24.72
CA SER A 96 -1.16 0.10 -24.73
C SER A 96 0.32 -0.01 -24.34
N PRO A 97 0.74 -1.03 -23.58
CA PRO A 97 2.16 -1.33 -23.45
C PRO A 97 2.75 -1.66 -24.83
N ALA A 98 4.02 -1.33 -25.05
CA ALA A 98 4.70 -1.58 -26.34
C ALA A 98 5.03 -3.06 -26.61
N VAL A 99 4.31 -4.00 -25.98
CA VAL A 99 4.50 -5.45 -26.08
C VAL A 99 3.38 -6.03 -26.94
N SER A 100 3.74 -6.59 -28.09
CA SER A 100 2.75 -7.15 -29.03
C SER A 100 1.93 -8.28 -28.40
N GLY A 101 0.61 -8.24 -28.58
CA GLY A 101 -0.31 -9.29 -28.13
C GLY A 101 -0.71 -9.24 -26.65
N VAL A 102 -0.20 -8.30 -25.85
CA VAL A 102 -0.59 -8.12 -24.44
C VAL A 102 -1.33 -6.80 -24.28
N ASN A 103 -2.60 -6.88 -23.84
CA ASN A 103 -3.42 -5.71 -23.56
C ASN A 103 -3.56 -5.58 -22.04
N VAL A 104 -3.58 -4.37 -21.48
CA VAL A 104 -3.69 -4.17 -20.02
C VAL A 104 -4.97 -3.39 -19.70
N ASN A 105 -5.59 -3.69 -18.55
CA ASN A 105 -6.71 -2.90 -18.03
C ASN A 105 -6.17 -1.76 -17.17
N VAL A 106 -6.74 -0.56 -17.27
CA VAL A 106 -6.41 0.57 -16.38
C VAL A 106 -7.65 1.02 -15.64
N LEU A 107 -7.54 1.11 -14.32
CA LEU A 107 -8.62 1.52 -13.42
C LEU A 107 -8.22 2.80 -12.66
N PHE A 108 -9.17 3.71 -12.48
CA PHE A 108 -9.09 4.80 -11.51
C PHE A 108 -10.07 4.51 -10.37
N VAL A 109 -9.53 4.20 -9.20
CA VAL A 109 -10.28 3.72 -8.02
C VAL A 109 -9.96 4.56 -6.79
N ASP A 110 -10.87 4.58 -5.81
CA ASP A 110 -10.57 5.16 -4.49
C ASP A 110 -9.82 4.17 -3.58
N GLU A 111 -9.43 4.61 -2.38
CA GLU A 111 -8.70 3.79 -1.40
C GLU A 111 -9.39 2.47 -1.01
N ASN A 112 -10.73 2.43 -0.95
CA ASN A 112 -11.48 1.21 -0.60
C ASN A 112 -11.46 0.24 -1.77
N ASP A 113 -11.77 0.73 -2.97
CA ASP A 113 -11.78 -0.06 -4.19
C ASP A 113 -10.36 -0.56 -4.56
N GLN A 114 -9.30 0.22 -4.28
CA GLN A 114 -7.90 -0.20 -4.44
C GLN A 114 -7.61 -1.49 -3.66
N LEU A 115 -8.03 -1.56 -2.39
CA LEU A 115 -7.86 -2.74 -1.55
C LEU A 115 -8.65 -3.95 -2.10
N GLY A 116 -9.83 -3.70 -2.68
CA GLY A 116 -10.58 -4.71 -3.43
C GLY A 116 -9.79 -5.26 -4.63
N VAL A 117 -9.24 -4.37 -5.47
CA VAL A 117 -8.53 -4.75 -6.71
C VAL A 117 -7.36 -5.69 -6.40
N ARG A 118 -6.67 -5.51 -5.26
CA ARG A 118 -5.57 -6.41 -4.86
C ARG A 118 -5.99 -7.87 -4.75
N ASN A 119 -7.21 -8.11 -4.27
CA ASN A 119 -7.69 -9.44 -3.88
C ASN A 119 -8.60 -10.10 -4.93
N ILE A 120 -9.17 -9.30 -5.85
CA ILE A 120 -10.11 -9.75 -6.87
C ILE A 120 -9.40 -9.77 -8.24
N ARG A 121 -9.50 -10.92 -8.94
CA ARG A 121 -9.12 -11.02 -10.36
C ARG A 121 -10.28 -10.55 -11.25
N PRO A 122 -9.99 -9.87 -12.38
CA PRO A 122 -11.02 -9.53 -13.35
C PRO A 122 -11.67 -10.77 -13.96
N ALA A 123 -12.99 -10.73 -14.12
CA ALA A 123 -13.76 -11.74 -14.85
C ALA A 123 -14.34 -11.13 -16.14
N TRP A 124 -14.40 -11.90 -17.23
CA TRP A 124 -14.99 -11.42 -18.48
C TRP A 124 -16.52 -11.51 -18.45
N ASP A 125 -17.21 -10.36 -18.53
CA ASP A 125 -18.66 -10.31 -18.69
C ASP A 125 -19.01 -10.49 -20.17
N VAL A 126 -19.56 -11.66 -20.50
CA VAL A 126 -19.97 -12.04 -21.85
C VAL A 126 -21.13 -11.21 -22.41
N VAL A 127 -21.90 -10.53 -21.56
CA VAL A 127 -23.03 -9.67 -21.94
C VAL A 127 -22.54 -8.24 -22.15
N GLN A 128 -21.82 -7.68 -21.17
CA GLN A 128 -21.31 -6.30 -21.21
C GLN A 128 -20.03 -6.14 -22.05
N LYS A 129 -19.44 -7.25 -22.53
CA LYS A 129 -18.22 -7.30 -23.36
C LYS A 129 -17.05 -6.51 -22.77
N LYS A 130 -16.81 -6.71 -21.46
CA LYS A 130 -15.74 -6.06 -20.71
C LYS A 130 -15.26 -6.93 -19.56
N TRP A 131 -14.11 -6.60 -19.00
CA TRP A 131 -13.70 -7.12 -17.70
C TRP A 131 -14.51 -6.45 -16.58
N VAL A 132 -14.88 -7.25 -15.58
CA VAL A 132 -15.62 -6.83 -14.40
C VAL A 132 -14.84 -7.22 -13.15
N TYR A 133 -14.87 -6.33 -12.17
CA TYR A 133 -14.26 -6.48 -10.88
C TYR A 133 -15.38 -6.57 -9.84
N GLU A 134 -15.60 -7.77 -9.29
CA GLU A 134 -16.76 -8.02 -8.42
C GLU A 134 -16.73 -7.14 -7.17
N GLY A 135 -17.80 -6.36 -6.93
CA GLY A 135 -17.90 -5.45 -5.79
C GLY A 135 -17.09 -4.16 -5.89
N ILE A 136 -16.39 -3.91 -7.00
CA ILE A 136 -15.55 -2.72 -7.23
C ILE A 136 -16.21 -1.85 -8.31
N VAL A 137 -16.22 -0.52 -8.13
CA VAL A 137 -16.85 0.41 -9.09
C VAL A 137 -15.87 1.53 -9.49
N PRO A 138 -14.92 1.23 -10.40
CA PRO A 138 -13.94 2.22 -10.85
C PRO A 138 -14.60 3.46 -11.45
N LEU A 139 -14.11 4.64 -11.07
CA LEU A 139 -14.57 5.94 -11.59
C LEU A 139 -14.21 6.08 -13.09
N VAL A 140 -13.07 5.53 -13.46
CA VAL A 140 -12.64 5.28 -14.85
C VAL A 140 -12.17 3.83 -14.95
N GLN A 141 -12.54 3.16 -16.04
CA GLN A 141 -12.02 1.86 -16.41
C GLN A 141 -11.78 1.86 -17.92
N PHE A 142 -10.57 1.48 -18.32
CA PHE A 142 -10.22 1.16 -19.69
C PHE A 142 -9.93 -0.34 -19.76
N ASN A 143 -10.55 -1.02 -20.71
CA ASN A 143 -10.39 -2.44 -20.93
C ASN A 143 -9.56 -2.68 -22.18
N ASP A 144 -8.64 -3.64 -22.12
CA ASP A 144 -7.86 -4.13 -23.25
C ASP A 144 -7.31 -3.01 -24.16
N ILE A 145 -6.52 -2.12 -23.55
CA ILE A 145 -6.00 -0.93 -24.22
C ILE A 145 -5.06 -1.35 -25.36
N THR A 146 -5.54 -1.16 -26.59
CA THR A 146 -4.84 -1.44 -27.85
C THR A 146 -4.44 -0.16 -28.60
N THR A 147 -5.21 0.92 -28.42
CA THR A 147 -4.89 2.28 -28.88
C THR A 147 -4.92 3.25 -27.69
N PRO A 148 -4.32 4.45 -27.76
CA PRO A 148 -4.50 5.47 -26.74
C PRO A 148 -5.98 5.77 -26.48
N VAL A 149 -6.35 5.89 -25.21
CA VAL A 149 -7.70 6.17 -24.73
C VAL A 149 -7.67 7.27 -23.68
N GLU A 150 -8.75 8.03 -23.55
CA GLU A 150 -8.92 9.02 -22.50
C GLU A 150 -10.36 9.14 -22.02
N LYS A 151 -10.54 9.65 -20.79
CA LYS A 151 -11.85 9.94 -20.21
C LYS A 151 -11.74 11.07 -19.20
N THR A 152 -12.59 12.08 -19.38
CA THR A 152 -12.82 13.14 -18.38
C THR A 152 -13.81 12.68 -17.32
N PHE A 153 -13.53 13.01 -16.06
CA PHE A 153 -14.38 12.69 -14.92
C PHE A 153 -14.31 13.78 -13.84
N THR A 154 -15.10 13.62 -12.79
CA THR A 154 -15.16 14.52 -11.63
C THR A 154 -15.11 13.68 -10.36
N ILE A 155 -14.26 14.09 -9.42
CA ILE A 155 -14.17 13.49 -8.09
C ILE A 155 -15.50 13.73 -7.35
N LYS A 156 -16.07 12.68 -6.78
CA LYS A 156 -17.39 12.73 -6.09
C LYS A 156 -17.26 12.75 -4.56
N THR A 157 -16.25 12.07 -4.04
CA THR A 157 -15.98 11.87 -2.62
C THR A 157 -14.57 12.36 -2.30
N GLN A 158 -14.37 12.90 -1.10
CA GLN A 158 -13.01 13.17 -0.63
C GLN A 158 -12.35 11.85 -0.28
N SER A 159 -11.25 11.50 -0.96
CA SER A 159 -10.54 10.25 -0.74
C SER A 159 -9.11 10.30 -1.27
N LYS A 160 -8.34 9.25 -0.99
CA LYS A 160 -7.20 8.88 -1.82
C LYS A 160 -7.69 8.13 -3.05
N TYR A 161 -6.89 8.19 -4.11
CA TYR A 161 -7.21 7.64 -5.42
C TYR A 161 -5.95 7.05 -6.07
N TYR A 162 -6.16 5.99 -6.83
CA TYR A 162 -5.10 5.17 -7.40
C TYR A 162 -5.36 4.93 -8.88
N ILE A 163 -4.30 5.02 -9.69
CA ILE A 163 -4.31 4.52 -11.07
C ILE A 163 -3.70 3.13 -11.03
N CYS A 164 -4.50 2.10 -11.27
CA CYS A 164 -4.06 0.71 -11.28
C CYS A 164 -3.98 0.18 -12.71
N ALA A 165 -2.85 -0.45 -13.06
CA ALA A 165 -2.70 -1.27 -14.26
C ALA A 165 -2.80 -2.75 -13.87
N ASP A 166 -3.61 -3.53 -14.58
CA ASP A 166 -3.91 -4.92 -14.23
C ASP A 166 -3.93 -5.84 -15.45
N ASP A 167 -3.07 -6.85 -15.40
CA ASP A 167 -2.86 -7.88 -16.43
C ASP A 167 -3.34 -9.27 -15.98
N ARG A 168 -3.88 -9.41 -14.76
CA ARG A 168 -4.32 -10.71 -14.16
C ARG A 168 -5.53 -11.37 -14.84
N LYS A 169 -5.95 -10.84 -15.98
CA LYS A 169 -6.87 -11.53 -16.91
C LYS A 169 -6.14 -12.61 -17.75
N GLU A 170 -4.85 -12.44 -17.99
CA GLU A 170 -4.05 -13.38 -18.79
C GLU A 170 -3.63 -14.59 -17.94
N THR A 171 -3.59 -15.76 -18.58
CA THR A 171 -3.15 -17.01 -17.94
C THR A 171 -1.81 -17.46 -18.52
N GLY A 172 -0.81 -17.67 -17.67
CA GLY A 172 0.49 -18.21 -18.06
C GLY A 172 1.62 -17.69 -17.18
N SER A 173 2.84 -18.02 -17.57
CA SER A 173 4.09 -17.60 -16.90
C SER A 173 5.05 -17.01 -17.94
N ASN A 174 5.05 -15.69 -18.06
CA ASN A 174 6.02 -14.93 -18.85
C ASN A 174 6.72 -13.94 -17.90
N ASP A 175 8.06 -13.87 -17.90
CA ASP A 175 8.78 -12.83 -17.13
C ASP A 175 8.90 -11.55 -17.96
N VAL A 176 7.75 -10.97 -18.28
CA VAL A 176 7.63 -9.74 -19.07
C VAL A 176 7.18 -8.60 -18.16
N MET A 177 7.90 -7.48 -18.24
CA MET A 177 7.52 -6.22 -17.58
C MET A 177 6.76 -5.35 -18.56
N LEU A 178 5.46 -5.21 -18.35
CA LEU A 178 4.56 -4.37 -19.13
C LEU A 178 4.69 -2.94 -18.63
N ARG A 179 4.95 -2.02 -19.57
CA ARG A 179 5.10 -0.58 -19.30
C ARG A 179 3.88 0.13 -19.85
N VAL A 180 2.96 0.53 -18.98
CA VAL A 180 1.68 1.15 -19.34
C VAL A 180 1.79 2.67 -19.14
N PRO A 181 1.87 3.47 -20.23
CA PRO A 181 1.90 4.92 -20.12
C PRO A 181 0.54 5.43 -19.65
N VAL A 182 0.53 6.31 -18.64
CA VAL A 182 -0.68 6.93 -18.09
C VAL A 182 -0.45 8.42 -17.87
N LYS A 183 -1.48 9.24 -18.15
CA LYS A 183 -1.45 10.68 -17.85
C LYS A 183 -2.72 11.10 -17.14
N LEU A 184 -2.60 11.82 -16.03
CA LEU A 184 -3.72 12.41 -15.31
C LEU A 184 -3.57 13.92 -15.35
N LYS A 185 -4.40 14.59 -16.16
CA LYS A 185 -4.39 16.04 -16.31
C LYS A 185 -5.52 16.68 -15.53
N ARG A 186 -5.24 17.75 -14.78
CA ARG A 186 -6.27 18.58 -14.12
C ARG A 186 -6.95 19.51 -15.13
N LEU A 187 -8.25 19.73 -14.95
CA LEU A 187 -9.08 20.68 -15.70
C LEU A 187 -9.56 21.86 -14.83
#